data_AF-A0AAJ1QDR8-F1
#
_entry.id   AF-A0AAJ1QDR8-F1
#
_cell.length_a   1.000
_cell.length_b   1.000
_cell.length_c   1.000
_cell.angle_alpha   90.00
_cell.angle_beta   90.00
_cell.angle_gamma   90.00
#
_symmetry.space_group_name_H-M   'P 1'
#
loop_
_entity.id
_entity.type
_entity.pdbx_description
1 polymer ?
#
loop_
_entity_poly.entity_id
_entity_poly.type
_entity_poly.pdbx_seq_one_letter_code
_entity_poly.pdbx_strand_id
1 'polypeptide(L)'
;MNIISKISQQRWFIWIVNNPKKVYIYSMIFLTASFIISMTYSIFTYSDNSNNSNLIVTSSVPYAKSNENEVNTIKMKQNTVKMEKIVNELKMFKEKNDRQLLTKEDSVRIDYLYNQYQNLKNGN
;
A
#
# COMPACT_ATOMS: atom_id res chain seq x y z
N MET A 1 43.15 14.14 -11.20
CA MET A 1 42.83 15.00 -12.36
C MET A 1 41.37 15.40 -12.25
N ASN A 2 41.08 16.70 -12.19
CA ASN A 2 39.81 17.23 -11.68
C ASN A 2 38.69 17.13 -12.75
N ILE A 3 37.60 16.43 -12.47
CA ILE A 3 36.51 16.17 -13.45
C ILE A 3 35.87 17.48 -13.92
N ILE A 4 35.84 18.47 -13.03
CA ILE A 4 35.28 19.81 -13.26
C ILE A 4 36.02 20.55 -14.37
N SER A 5 37.35 20.46 -14.40
CA SER A 5 38.16 21.14 -15.44
C SER A 5 38.02 20.48 -16.82
N LYS A 6 37.62 19.21 -16.87
CA LYS A 6 37.34 18.49 -18.12
C LYS A 6 35.94 18.82 -18.65
N ILE A 7 34.97 19.05 -17.76
CA ILE A 7 33.61 19.45 -18.08
C ILE A 7 33.53 20.90 -18.57
N SER A 8 34.29 21.81 -17.96
CA SER A 8 34.28 23.22 -18.37
C SER A 8 34.80 23.45 -19.80
N GLN A 9 35.64 22.53 -20.31
CA GLN A 9 36.15 22.56 -21.69
C GLN A 9 35.15 22.02 -22.72
N GLN A 10 34.03 21.43 -22.30
CA GLN A 10 33.06 20.91 -23.24
C GLN A 10 32.26 22.04 -23.91
N ARG A 11 32.15 21.95 -25.23
CA ARG A 11 31.45 22.95 -26.07
C ARG A 11 30.00 23.19 -25.63
N TRP A 12 29.33 22.15 -25.13
CA TRP A 12 27.96 22.28 -24.61
C TRP A 12 27.89 23.06 -23.30
N PHE A 13 28.87 22.89 -22.40
CA PHE A 13 28.94 23.66 -21.15
C PHE A 13 29.17 25.15 -21.42
N ILE A 14 30.09 25.48 -22.34
CA ILE A 14 30.33 26.86 -22.78
C ILE A 14 29.07 27.47 -23.39
N TRP A 15 28.31 26.68 -24.17
CA TRP A 15 27.04 27.14 -24.75
C TRP A 15 25.97 27.42 -23.70
N ILE A 16 25.86 26.56 -22.67
CA ILE A 16 24.95 26.73 -21.53
C ILE A 16 25.24 28.04 -20.80
N VAL A 17 26.52 28.31 -20.51
CA VAL A 17 26.96 29.53 -19.82
C VAL A 17 26.68 30.77 -20.67
N ASN A 18 26.88 30.70 -21.98
CA ASN A 18 26.66 31.84 -22.88
C ASN A 18 25.18 32.12 -23.19
N ASN A 19 24.25 31.17 -22.96
CA ASN A 19 22.84 31.31 -23.32
C ASN A 19 21.88 30.96 -22.16
N PRO A 20 21.97 31.63 -21.00
CA PRO A 20 21.22 31.24 -19.80
C PRO A 20 19.70 31.29 -20.00
N LYS A 21 19.19 32.26 -20.77
CA LYS A 21 17.74 32.40 -21.06
C LYS A 21 17.17 31.18 -21.79
N LYS A 22 17.91 30.63 -22.76
CA LYS A 22 17.46 29.47 -23.54
C LYS A 22 17.46 28.21 -22.67
N VAL A 23 18.49 28.04 -21.85
CA VAL A 23 18.59 26.93 -20.89
C VAL A 23 17.42 26.94 -19.91
N TYR A 24 17.06 28.12 -19.39
CA TYR A 24 15.89 28.26 -18.52
C TYR A 24 14.60 27.80 -19.22
N ILE A 25 14.36 28.25 -20.46
CA ILE A 25 13.16 27.85 -21.22
C ILE A 25 13.12 26.34 -21.44
N TYR A 26 14.22 25.72 -21.88
CA TYR A 26 14.27 24.27 -22.08
C TYR A 26 14.08 23.50 -20.77
N SER A 27 14.73 23.95 -19.69
CA SER A 27 14.55 23.35 -18.37
C SER A 27 13.11 23.47 -17.90
N MET A 28 12.45 24.61 -18.15
CA MET A 28 11.08 24.83 -17.73
C MET A 28 10.10 23.94 -18.50
N ILE A 29 10.30 23.78 -19.82
CA ILE A 29 9.51 22.85 -20.65
C ILE A 29 9.73 21.40 -20.19
N PHE A 30 10.97 21.02 -19.91
CA PHE A 30 11.28 19.68 -19.41
C PHE A 30 10.62 19.41 -18.05
N LEU A 31 10.66 20.39 -17.14
CA LEU A 31 10.06 20.28 -15.82
C LEU A 31 8.53 20.15 -15.91
N THR A 32 7.89 20.97 -16.74
CA THR A 32 6.43 20.90 -16.92
C THR A 32 5.99 19.61 -17.60
N ALA A 33 6.73 19.15 -18.62
CA ALA A 33 6.47 17.85 -19.25
C ALA A 33 6.63 16.70 -18.24
N SER A 34 7.70 16.70 -17.45
CA SER A 34 7.95 15.69 -16.40
C SER A 34 6.84 15.69 -15.36
N PHE A 35 6.33 16.87 -14.97
CA PHE A 35 5.22 16.99 -14.04
C PHE A 35 3.93 16.38 -14.59
N ILE A 36 3.58 16.67 -15.85
CA ILE A 36 2.38 16.11 -16.50
C ILE A 36 2.50 14.59 -16.62
N ILE A 37 3.68 14.08 -17.01
CA ILE A 37 3.96 12.64 -17.09
C ILE A 37 3.82 12.00 -15.71
N SER A 38 4.44 12.58 -14.68
CA SER A 38 4.33 12.08 -13.29
C SER A 38 2.89 12.09 -12.79
N MET A 39 2.12 13.14 -13.08
CA MET A 39 0.73 13.28 -12.68
C MET A 39 -0.14 12.20 -13.34
N THR A 40 0.10 11.92 -14.62
CA THR A 40 -0.64 10.90 -15.36
C THR A 40 -0.25 9.49 -14.93
N TYR A 41 1.05 9.25 -14.69
CA TYR A 41 1.56 7.97 -14.20
C TYR A 41 1.00 7.62 -12.80
N SER A 42 0.82 8.62 -11.93
CA SER A 42 0.19 8.43 -10.61
C SER A 42 -1.25 7.94 -10.71
N ILE A 43 -2.01 8.38 -11.72
CA ILE A 43 -3.41 7.97 -11.91
C ILE A 43 -3.46 6.57 -12.53
N PHE A 44 -2.59 6.28 -13.50
CA PHE A 44 -2.56 4.99 -14.17
C PHE A 44 -2.13 3.86 -13.22
N THR A 45 -1.12 4.10 -12.38
CA THR A 45 -0.69 3.14 -11.35
C THR A 45 -1.74 2.93 -10.25
N TYR A 46 -2.56 3.93 -9.90
CA TYR A 46 -3.69 3.75 -8.98
C TYR A 46 -4.81 2.93 -9.61
N SER A 47 -5.09 3.15 -10.90
CA SER A 47 -6.11 2.40 -11.65
C SER A 47 -5.72 0.94 -11.92
N ASP A 48 -4.43 0.66 -12.17
CA ASP A 48 -3.94 -0.69 -12.49
C ASP A 48 -3.74 -1.55 -11.22
N ASN A 49 -3.39 -0.94 -10.09
CA ASN A 49 -3.31 -1.63 -8.78
C ASN A 49 -4.68 -2.00 -8.18
N SER A 50 -5.79 -1.51 -8.73
CA SER A 50 -7.14 -1.99 -8.38
C SER A 50 -7.38 -3.43 -8.87
N ASN A 51 -6.65 -3.87 -9.90
CA ASN A 51 -6.90 -5.15 -10.57
C ASN A 51 -5.69 -6.10 -10.51
N ASN A 52 -4.49 -5.60 -10.19
CA ASN A 52 -3.28 -6.41 -10.06
C ASN A 52 -2.60 -6.15 -8.71
N SER A 53 -3.07 -6.85 -7.68
CA SER A 53 -2.26 -7.13 -6.50
C SER A 53 -0.97 -7.82 -6.95
N ASN A 54 0.20 -7.17 -6.81
CA ASN A 54 1.53 -7.77 -6.54
C ASN A 54 2.72 -6.84 -6.93
N LEU A 55 2.72 -5.55 -6.57
CA LEU A 55 3.98 -4.81 -6.55
C LEU A 55 4.25 -4.22 -5.17
N ILE A 56 5.05 -4.96 -4.41
CA ILE A 56 5.75 -4.47 -3.23
C ILE A 56 6.76 -3.42 -3.71
N VAL A 57 6.33 -2.17 -3.80
CA VAL A 57 7.24 -1.03 -3.98
C VAL A 57 7.72 -0.64 -2.59
N THR A 58 8.90 -1.14 -2.22
CA THR A 58 9.69 -0.62 -1.11
C THR A 58 10.17 0.79 -1.46
N SER A 59 9.28 1.79 -1.38
CA SER A 59 9.69 3.19 -1.36
C SER A 59 9.93 3.57 0.10
N SER A 60 11.19 3.50 0.51
CA SER A 60 11.66 4.04 1.78
C SER A 60 11.47 5.55 1.77
N VAL A 61 10.34 6.01 2.30
CA VAL A 61 10.12 7.42 2.62
C VAL A 61 10.06 7.57 4.13
N PRO A 62 10.99 8.29 4.77
CA PRO A 62 10.93 8.58 6.19
C PRO A 62 9.99 9.78 6.39
N TYR A 63 8.68 9.55 6.35
CA TYR A 63 7.71 10.49 6.90
C TYR A 63 6.88 9.79 7.96
N ALA A 64 7.28 10.01 9.21
CA ALA A 64 6.43 9.85 10.37
C ALA A 64 5.25 10.84 10.25
N LYS A 65 4.18 10.41 9.60
CA LYS A 65 2.84 10.95 9.83
C LYS A 65 1.94 9.75 10.01
N SER A 66 1.42 9.59 11.22
CA SER A 66 0.55 8.49 11.62
C SER A 66 -0.69 8.44 10.73
N ASN A 67 -0.63 7.66 9.64
CA ASN A 67 -1.81 7.22 8.91
C ASN A 67 -2.53 6.16 9.75
N GLU A 68 -3.18 6.59 10.84
CA GLU A 68 -4.13 5.73 11.58
C GLU A 68 -5.16 5.12 10.61
N ASN A 69 -5.54 5.84 9.56
CA ASN A 69 -6.52 5.39 8.56
C ASN A 69 -6.02 4.25 7.65
N GLU A 70 -4.72 4.17 7.35
CA GLU A 70 -4.16 3.11 6.49
C GLU A 70 -3.87 1.84 7.29
N VAL A 71 -3.37 1.99 8.52
CA VAL A 71 -3.20 0.88 9.45
C VAL A 71 -4.56 0.31 9.87
N ASN A 72 -5.57 1.15 10.06
CA ASN A 72 -6.93 0.71 10.39
C ASN A 72 -7.60 -0.01 9.22
N THR A 73 -7.41 0.42 7.97
CA THR A 73 -7.99 -0.28 6.81
C THR A 73 -7.33 -1.65 6.58
N ILE A 74 -6.01 -1.77 6.76
CA ILE A 74 -5.31 -3.07 6.69
C ILE A 74 -5.74 -3.99 7.85
N LYS A 75 -5.80 -3.49 9.09
CA LYS A 75 -6.29 -4.26 10.25
C LYS A 75 -7.74 -4.68 10.09
N MET A 76 -8.60 -3.81 9.57
CA MET A 76 -10.01 -4.11 9.33
C MET A 76 -10.17 -5.19 8.27
N LYS A 77 -9.39 -5.15 7.17
CA LYS A 77 -9.38 -6.21 6.15
C LYS A 77 -8.85 -7.55 6.68
N GLN A 78 -7.88 -7.53 7.61
CA GLN A 78 -7.42 -8.75 8.26
C GLN A 78 -8.43 -9.29 9.28
N ASN A 79 -9.14 -8.40 9.98
CA ASN A 79 -10.17 -8.78 10.94
C ASN A 79 -11.39 -9.40 10.25
N THR A 80 -11.80 -8.91 9.07
CA THR A 80 -12.89 -9.52 8.30
C THR A 80 -12.55 -10.96 7.87
N VAL A 81 -11.32 -11.22 7.43
CA VAL A 81 -10.86 -12.58 7.07
C VAL A 81 -10.83 -13.51 8.28
N LYS A 82 -10.36 -13.03 9.44
CA LYS A 82 -10.40 -13.80 10.69
C LYS A 82 -11.83 -14.10 11.15
N MET A 83 -12.71 -13.12 11.02
CA MET A 83 -14.13 -13.22 11.35
C MET A 83 -14.84 -14.25 10.47
N GLU A 84 -14.56 -14.24 9.16
CA GLU A 84 -15.08 -15.24 8.21
C GLU A 84 -14.63 -16.66 8.57
N LYS A 85 -13.36 -16.83 8.95
CA LYS A 85 -12.84 -18.13 9.40
C LYS A 85 -13.56 -18.63 10.66
N ILE A 86 -13.78 -17.75 11.65
CA ILE A 86 -14.51 -18.10 12.87
C ILE A 86 -15.96 -18.50 12.54
N VAL A 87 -16.64 -17.78 11.65
CA VAL A 87 -18.01 -18.11 11.21
C VAL A 87 -18.06 -19.46 10.51
N ASN A 88 -17.08 -19.77 9.67
CA ASN A 88 -16.99 -21.08 9.01
C ASN A 88 -16.75 -22.21 10.02
N GLU A 89 -15.90 -22.01 11.03
CA GLU A 89 -15.70 -23.00 12.11
C GLU A 89 -16.98 -23.19 12.95
N LEU A 90 -17.67 -22.11 13.32
CA LEU A 90 -18.95 -22.18 14.04
C LEU A 90 -20.05 -22.88 13.22
N LYS A 91 -20.05 -22.71 11.90
CA LYS A 91 -20.97 -23.42 11.01
C LYS A 91 -20.73 -24.92 11.02
N MET A 92 -19.47 -25.38 11.05
CA MET A 92 -19.15 -26.80 11.20
C MET A 92 -19.67 -27.37 12.52
N PHE A 93 -19.59 -26.61 13.61
CA PHE A 93 -20.16 -27.02 14.89
C PHE A 93 -21.69 -27.06 14.86
N LYS A 94 -22.34 -26.14 14.12
CA LYS A 94 -23.78 -26.17 13.89
C LYS A 94 -24.21 -27.45 13.16
N GLU A 95 -23.51 -27.84 12.10
CA GLU A 95 -23.78 -29.08 11.37
C GLU A 95 -23.55 -30.34 12.23
N LYS A 96 -22.57 -30.30 13.15
CA LYS A 96 -22.37 -31.36 14.15
C LYS A 96 -23.50 -31.43 15.19
N ASN A 97 -24.03 -30.27 15.61
CA ASN A 97 -25.17 -30.19 16.51
C ASN A 97 -26.43 -30.76 15.87
N ASP A 98 -26.67 -30.46 14.60
CA ASP A 98 -27.81 -30.99 13.83
C ASP A 98 -27.75 -32.53 13.71
N ARG A 99 -26.55 -33.11 13.80
CA ARG A 99 -26.30 -34.57 13.84
C ARG A 99 -26.28 -35.15 15.25
N GLN A 100 -26.55 -34.36 16.29
CA GLN A 100 -26.48 -34.73 17.72
C GLN A 100 -25.12 -35.28 18.19
N LEU A 101 -24.03 -34.93 17.52
CA LEU A 101 -22.66 -35.43 17.81
C LEU A 101 -21.82 -34.41 18.61
N LEU A 102 -22.47 -33.45 19.28
CA LEU A 102 -21.77 -32.37 19.97
C LEU A 102 -21.16 -32.88 21.29
N THR A 103 -19.84 -32.72 21.45
CA THR A 103 -19.13 -33.12 22.68
C THR A 103 -18.96 -31.92 23.62
N LYS A 104 -18.83 -32.13 24.93
CA LYS A 104 -18.61 -31.04 25.90
C LYS A 104 -17.36 -30.20 25.60
N GLU A 105 -16.33 -30.79 25.01
CA GLU A 105 -15.12 -30.09 24.54
C GLU A 105 -15.42 -29.13 23.38
N ASP A 106 -16.34 -29.52 22.49
CA ASP A 106 -16.79 -28.66 21.39
C ASP A 106 -17.56 -27.44 21.93
N SER A 107 -18.32 -27.59 23.02
CA SER A 107 -19.01 -26.47 23.68
C SER A 107 -18.04 -25.39 24.17
N VAL A 108 -16.95 -25.79 24.85
CA VAL A 108 -15.92 -24.85 25.31
C VAL A 108 -15.25 -24.13 24.13
N ARG A 109 -15.03 -24.85 23.03
CA ARG A 109 -14.44 -24.29 21.82
C ARG A 109 -15.38 -23.32 21.11
N ILE A 110 -16.68 -23.59 21.09
CA ILE A 110 -17.71 -22.70 20.55
C ILE A 110 -17.74 -21.39 21.34
N ASP A 111 -17.73 -21.45 22.68
CA ASP A 111 -17.72 -20.26 23.53
C ASP A 111 -16.47 -19.41 23.31
N TYR A 112 -15.30 -20.05 23.19
CA TYR A 112 -14.05 -19.37 22.87
C TYR A 112 -14.09 -18.67 21.51
N LEU A 113 -14.58 -19.37 20.47
CA LEU A 113 -14.73 -18.81 19.12
C LEU A 113 -15.73 -17.65 19.08
N TYR A 114 -16.84 -17.78 19.82
CA TYR A 114 -17.85 -16.73 19.92
C TYR A 114 -17.29 -15.48 20.60
N ASN A 115 -16.51 -15.63 21.68
CA ASN A 115 -15.89 -14.50 22.36
C ASN A 115 -14.86 -13.78 21.46
N GLN A 116 -14.04 -14.55 20.73
CA GLN A 116 -13.14 -13.97 19.72
C GLN A 116 -13.89 -13.18 18.65
N TYR A 117 -15.02 -13.70 18.16
CA TYR A 117 -15.85 -13.00 17.18
C TYR A 117 -16.39 -11.67 17.72
N GLN A 118 -16.85 -11.64 18.98
CA GLN A 118 -17.35 -10.41 19.61
C GLN A 118 -16.25 -9.37 19.78
N ASN A 119 -15.04 -9.77 20.19
CA ASN A 119 -13.90 -8.86 20.31
C ASN A 119 -13.49 -8.27 18.96
N LEU A 120 -13.46 -9.09 17.90
CA LEU A 120 -13.18 -8.63 16.53
C LEU A 120 -14.26 -7.68 15.98
N LYS A 121 -15.52 -7.88 16.39
CA LYS A 121 -16.66 -7.03 15.97
C LYS A 121 -16.70 -5.69 16.71
N ASN A 122 -16.39 -5.69 18.01
CA ASN A 122 -16.54 -4.51 18.87
C ASN A 122 -15.26 -3.67 18.93
N GLY A 123 -14.14 -4.16 18.37
CA GLY A 123 -12.90 -3.39 18.25
C GLY A 123 -12.18 -3.11 19.57
N ASN A 124 -12.49 -3.89 20.62
CA ASN A 124 -11.82 -3.84 21.93
C ASN A 124 -10.69 -4.86 22.01
#